data_AF-A0A7C8I1U1-F1
#
_entry.id   AF-A0A7C8I1U1-F1
#
_cell.length_a   1.000
_cell.length_b   1.000
_cell.length_c   1.000
_cell.angle_alpha   90.00
_cell.angle_beta   90.00
_cell.angle_gamma   90.00
#
_symmetry.space_group_name_H-M   'P 1'
#
loop_
_entity.id
_entity.type
_entity.pdbx_description
1 polymer ?
#
loop_
_entity_poly.entity_id
_entity_poly.type
_entity_poly.pdbx_seq_one_letter_code
_entity_poly.pdbx_strand_id
1 'polypeptide(L)'
;MAPTTSATISVQRIWIPDDHPAFLQSLVDAPNNPASLYLSVSSRSLVIYVAPTSTVNIVSLPHLSVALSQEHNSAIALKTFLESGKITKVFFDARSPAKILFEHCDIALVTCFPGRTYIHEVQLMAGALRKSDTAREWLPGFDRCITQDSDLDFDNLILDRAHGADRADEAASFDMRILHLPILWRKYHDQLVECRPGIGGSFWVAMIREATRERLKILRGNEPPSYDAKRGWDKYSIQTQREIWNDDVFMDSTTHGEWFSGDFLGGSEHWAQYDVL
;
A
#
# COMPACT_ATOMS: atom_id res chain seq x y z
N MET A 1 5.04 -21.27 31.98
CA MET A 1 4.74 -19.97 31.35
C MET A 1 6.02 -19.50 30.70
N ALA A 2 6.06 -19.43 29.36
CA ALA A 2 7.20 -18.83 28.65
C ALA A 2 7.11 -17.30 28.82
N PRO A 3 8.24 -16.58 29.03
CA PRO A 3 8.22 -15.14 29.12
C PRO A 3 7.79 -14.54 27.78
N THR A 4 6.74 -13.72 27.79
CA THR A 4 6.32 -12.91 26.64
C THR A 4 7.44 -11.91 26.36
N THR A 5 8.23 -12.14 25.31
CA THR A 5 9.28 -11.20 24.91
C THR A 5 8.64 -9.97 24.32
N SER A 6 8.75 -8.83 24.99
CA SER A 6 8.29 -7.54 24.45
C SER A 6 9.04 -7.22 23.16
N ALA A 7 8.32 -6.76 22.14
CA ALA A 7 8.92 -6.34 20.88
C ALA A 7 9.19 -4.83 20.92
N THR A 8 10.42 -4.43 20.61
CA THR A 8 10.81 -3.02 20.58
C THR A 8 10.60 -2.43 19.19
N ILE A 9 9.91 -1.29 19.12
CA ILE A 9 9.71 -0.50 17.89
C ILE A 9 10.51 0.78 18.03
N SER A 10 11.45 1.01 17.12
CA SER A 10 12.21 2.25 17.06
C SER A 10 11.38 3.33 16.37
N VAL A 11 11.26 4.51 16.99
CA VAL A 11 10.54 5.64 16.40
C VAL A 11 11.53 6.77 16.10
N GLN A 12 11.62 7.13 14.82
CA GLN A 12 12.53 8.15 14.31
C GLN A 12 11.74 9.29 13.67
N ARG A 13 12.17 10.52 13.92
CA ARG A 13 11.63 11.71 13.24
C ARG A 13 12.61 12.14 12.17
N ILE A 14 12.08 12.35 10.98
CA ILE A 14 12.84 12.70 9.79
C ILE A 14 12.52 14.15 9.39
N TRP A 15 13.53 14.99 9.49
CA TRP A 15 13.60 16.41 9.16
C TRP A 15 14.38 16.58 7.86
N ILE A 16 13.68 16.85 6.77
CA ILE A 16 14.32 17.11 5.48
C ILE A 16 14.55 18.64 5.38
N PRO A 17 15.76 19.12 5.06
CA PRO A 17 16.87 18.40 4.41
C PRO A 17 17.92 17.77 5.34
N ASP A 18 17.86 18.02 6.64
CA ASP A 18 18.91 17.67 7.61
C ASP A 18 19.12 16.16 7.78
N ASP A 19 18.09 15.36 7.52
CA ASP A 19 18.13 13.92 7.69
C ASP A 19 18.62 13.15 6.46
N HIS A 20 19.47 12.18 6.81
CA HIS A 20 20.64 11.70 6.08
C HIS A 20 20.28 10.86 4.84
N PRO A 21 21.17 10.79 3.83
CA PRO A 21 21.16 9.73 2.80
C PRO A 21 20.97 8.31 3.36
N ALA A 22 21.32 8.08 4.63
CA ALA A 22 21.14 6.79 5.31
C ALA A 22 19.66 6.42 5.49
N PHE A 23 18.77 7.38 5.75
CA PHE A 23 17.33 7.12 5.85
C PHE A 23 16.79 6.62 4.50
N LEU A 24 17.06 7.35 3.42
CA LEU A 24 16.62 6.94 2.08
C LEU A 24 17.25 5.61 1.66
N GLN A 25 18.53 5.41 1.94
CA GLN A 25 19.21 4.14 1.68
C GLN A 25 18.54 2.98 2.42
N SER A 26 18.13 3.18 3.68
CA SER A 26 17.41 2.15 4.44
C SER A 26 16.05 1.77 3.83
N LEU A 27 15.38 2.72 3.16
CA LEU A 27 14.12 2.45 2.46
C LEU A 27 14.35 1.71 1.13
N VAL A 28 15.43 2.04 0.43
CA VAL A 28 15.82 1.40 -0.84
C VAL A 28 16.29 -0.04 -0.62
N ASP A 29 17.04 -0.28 0.45
CA ASP A 29 17.58 -1.59 0.81
C ASP A 29 16.59 -2.49 1.55
N ALA A 30 15.39 -1.97 1.87
CA ALA A 30 14.38 -2.75 2.56
C ALA A 30 13.92 -3.95 1.70
N PRO A 31 13.71 -5.13 2.31
CA PRO A 31 13.35 -6.33 1.58
C PRO A 31 11.98 -6.16 0.91
N ASN A 32 11.82 -6.62 -0.34
CA ASN A 32 10.57 -6.41 -1.08
C ASN A 32 9.72 -7.67 -1.31
N ASN A 33 10.19 -8.83 -0.86
CA ASN A 33 9.43 -10.06 -0.83
C ASN A 33 9.75 -10.83 0.47
N PRO A 34 8.86 -10.82 1.47
CA PRO A 34 7.55 -10.14 1.50
C PRO A 34 7.67 -8.60 1.54
N ALA A 35 6.56 -7.88 1.33
CA ALA A 35 6.54 -6.42 1.43
C ALA A 35 6.96 -5.92 2.82
N SER A 36 7.83 -4.92 2.86
CA SER A 36 8.40 -4.36 4.09
C SER A 36 7.95 -2.94 4.42
N LEU A 37 7.38 -2.23 3.44
CA LEU A 37 7.16 -0.80 3.52
C LEU A 37 5.68 -0.48 3.64
N TYR A 38 5.28 -0.01 4.83
CA TYR A 38 3.89 0.28 5.18
C TYR A 38 3.73 1.77 5.43
N LEU A 39 2.76 2.39 4.76
CA LEU A 39 2.61 3.84 4.74
C LEU A 39 1.24 4.26 5.28
N SER A 40 1.25 5.33 6.08
CA SER A 40 0.07 6.07 6.47
C SER A 40 0.37 7.56 6.36
N VAL A 41 -0.63 8.35 5.98
CA VAL A 41 -0.47 9.79 5.76
C VAL A 41 -1.60 10.52 6.45
N SER A 42 -1.22 11.55 7.22
CA SER A 42 -2.14 12.54 7.80
C SER A 42 -1.91 13.90 7.14
N SER A 43 -2.71 14.90 7.48
CA SER A 43 -2.51 16.28 7.01
C SER A 43 -1.18 16.91 7.44
N ARG A 44 -0.45 16.30 8.39
CA ARG A 44 0.82 16.84 8.91
C ARG A 44 2.01 15.92 8.69
N SER A 45 1.80 14.62 8.53
CA SER A 45 2.89 13.65 8.56
C SER A 45 2.70 12.51 7.58
N LEU A 46 3.79 12.14 6.91
CA LEU A 46 3.96 10.83 6.29
C LEU A 46 4.62 9.90 7.30
N VAL A 47 3.96 8.80 7.62
CA VAL A 47 4.46 7.76 8.52
C VAL A 47 4.83 6.54 7.70
N ILE A 48 6.09 6.11 7.82
CA ILE A 48 6.65 4.98 7.09
C ILE A 48 7.12 3.96 8.12
N TYR A 49 6.39 2.85 8.19
CA TYR A 49 6.79 1.71 9.00
C TYR A 49 7.54 0.69 8.13
N VAL A 50 8.75 0.32 8.59
CA VAL A 50 9.65 -0.60 7.90
C VAL A 50 9.76 -1.91 8.70
N ALA A 51 9.36 -3.02 8.08
CA ALA A 51 9.52 -4.37 8.62
C ALA A 51 10.66 -5.12 7.89
N PRO A 52 11.38 -6.07 8.52
CA PRO A 52 11.27 -6.51 9.91
C PRO A 52 12.07 -5.64 10.90
N THR A 53 12.75 -4.59 10.43
CA THR A 53 13.58 -3.71 11.27
C THR A 53 12.79 -3.02 12.39
N SER A 54 11.46 -3.01 12.30
CA SER A 54 10.56 -2.50 13.33
C SER A 54 10.79 -1.00 13.58
N THR A 55 11.03 -0.26 12.51
CA THR A 55 11.31 1.19 12.56
C THR A 55 10.14 1.98 11.99
N VAL A 56 9.63 2.93 12.77
CA VAL A 56 8.64 3.92 12.35
C VAL A 56 9.36 5.24 12.09
N ASN A 57 9.35 5.68 10.84
CA ASN A 57 9.89 6.96 10.41
C ASN A 57 8.74 7.95 10.21
N ILE A 58 8.81 9.11 10.87
CA ILE A 58 7.79 10.15 10.79
C ILE A 58 8.38 11.35 10.07
N VAL A 59 7.91 11.61 8.85
CA VAL A 59 8.32 12.73 8.01
C VAL A 59 7.29 13.85 8.11
N SER A 60 7.72 15.07 8.42
CA SER A 60 6.86 16.27 8.45
C SER A 60 6.50 16.70 7.02
N LEU A 61 5.21 16.70 6.66
CA LEU A 61 4.75 17.14 5.33
C LEU A 61 5.00 18.63 5.07
N PRO A 62 4.74 19.56 6.01
CA PRO A 62 5.07 20.97 5.80
C PRO A 62 6.56 21.20 5.50
N HIS A 63 7.46 20.51 6.22
CA HIS A 63 8.90 20.64 5.97
C HIS A 63 9.31 19.99 4.65
N LEU A 64 8.76 18.81 4.32
CA LEU A 64 8.98 18.16 3.04
C LEU A 64 8.53 19.04 1.87
N SER A 65 7.36 19.69 1.98
CA SER A 65 6.83 20.60 0.97
C SER A 65 7.77 21.80 0.73
N VAL A 66 8.24 22.45 1.80
CA VAL A 66 9.22 23.53 1.69
C VAL A 66 10.52 23.02 1.07
N ALA A 67 11.00 21.85 1.51
CA ALA A 67 12.25 21.30 0.99
C ALA A 67 12.17 20.92 -0.50
N LEU A 68 11.02 20.45 -0.97
CA LEU A 68 10.75 20.20 -2.39
C LEU A 68 10.73 21.51 -3.19
N SER A 69 10.11 22.57 -2.66
CA SER A 69 10.08 23.89 -3.33
C SER A 69 11.46 24.53 -3.48
N GLN A 70 12.40 24.15 -2.61
CA GLN A 70 13.79 24.59 -2.62
C GLN A 70 14.73 23.62 -3.35
N GLU A 71 14.16 22.58 -3.99
CA GLU A 71 14.92 21.58 -4.77
C GLU A 71 16.00 20.85 -3.96
N HIS A 72 15.76 20.58 -2.67
CA HIS A 72 16.72 19.81 -1.87
C HIS A 72 16.81 18.36 -2.38
N ASN A 73 18.04 17.89 -2.58
CA ASN A 73 18.32 16.55 -3.13
C ASN A 73 17.61 15.43 -2.36
N SER A 74 17.64 15.46 -1.02
CA SER A 74 16.97 14.44 -0.18
C SER A 74 15.44 14.48 -0.34
N ALA A 75 14.85 15.65 -0.51
CA ALA A 75 13.41 15.81 -0.74
C ALA A 75 13.01 15.25 -2.10
N ILE A 76 13.76 15.62 -3.15
CA ILE A 76 13.57 15.12 -4.52
C ILE A 76 13.73 13.60 -4.57
N ALA A 77 14.73 13.06 -3.88
CA ALA A 77 14.96 11.62 -3.82
C ALA A 77 13.82 10.88 -3.10
N LEU A 78 13.29 11.42 -2.01
CA LEU A 78 12.09 10.86 -1.35
C LEU A 78 10.87 10.91 -2.27
N LYS A 79 10.63 12.05 -2.94
CA LYS A 79 9.55 12.18 -3.94
C LYS A 79 9.70 11.11 -5.03
N THR A 80 10.87 11.03 -5.66
CA THR A 80 11.17 10.05 -6.71
C THR A 80 10.95 8.61 -6.22
N PHE A 81 11.40 8.30 -5.01
CA PHE A 81 11.21 6.99 -4.39
C PHE A 81 9.72 6.64 -4.19
N LEU A 82 8.91 7.59 -3.74
CA LEU A 82 7.46 7.40 -3.57
C LEU A 82 6.73 7.28 -4.92
N GLU A 83 7.15 8.05 -5.94
CA GLU A 83 6.49 8.12 -7.25
C GLU A 83 6.89 7.04 -8.24
N SER A 84 8.10 6.48 -8.12
CA SER A 84 8.65 5.53 -9.13
C SER A 84 9.53 4.44 -8.53
N GLY A 85 9.71 4.41 -7.20
CA GLY A 85 10.49 3.38 -6.54
C GLY A 85 9.87 1.99 -6.72
N LYS A 86 10.73 1.00 -6.98
CA LYS A 86 10.32 -0.40 -7.26
C LYS A 86 9.87 -1.19 -6.02
N ILE A 87 10.05 -0.65 -4.83
CA ILE A 87 9.58 -1.28 -3.60
C ILE A 87 8.05 -1.18 -3.48
N THR A 88 7.44 -2.25 -3.01
CA THR A 88 6.02 -2.38 -2.71
C THR A 88 5.66 -1.52 -1.51
N LYS A 89 4.76 -0.57 -1.74
CA LYS A 89 4.22 0.38 -0.78
C LYS A 89 2.84 -0.10 -0.37
N VAL A 90 2.70 -0.49 0.89
CA VAL A 90 1.45 -1.04 1.42
C VAL A 90 0.69 0.06 2.14
N PHE A 91 -0.56 0.27 1.75
CA PHE A 91 -1.51 1.17 2.40
C PHE A 91 -2.73 0.37 2.87
N PHE A 92 -3.43 0.85 3.90
CA PHE A 92 -4.77 0.33 4.17
C PHE A 92 -5.73 0.74 3.04
N ASP A 93 -5.86 2.05 2.83
CA ASP A 93 -6.65 2.71 1.79
C ASP A 93 -5.78 3.84 1.23
N ALA A 94 -5.39 3.73 -0.04
CA ALA A 94 -4.41 4.63 -0.65
C ALA A 94 -5.03 5.97 -1.09
N ARG A 95 -6.37 6.09 -1.12
CA ARG A 95 -7.06 7.27 -1.68
C ARG A 95 -6.72 8.56 -0.93
N SER A 96 -6.87 8.54 0.40
CA SER A 96 -6.58 9.72 1.22
C SER A 96 -5.09 10.04 1.27
N PRO A 97 -4.18 9.07 1.47
CA PRO A 97 -2.75 9.31 1.37
C PRO A 97 -2.29 9.90 0.03
N ALA A 98 -2.74 9.34 -1.09
CA ALA A 98 -2.38 9.83 -2.42
C ALA A 98 -2.85 11.28 -2.62
N LYS A 99 -4.08 11.61 -2.18
CA LYS A 99 -4.61 12.97 -2.26
C LYS A 99 -3.76 13.95 -1.45
N ILE A 100 -3.49 13.63 -0.19
CA ILE A 100 -2.74 14.51 0.72
C ILE A 100 -1.31 14.73 0.20
N LEU A 101 -0.64 13.66 -0.24
CA LEU A 101 0.72 13.74 -0.80
C LEU A 101 0.76 14.61 -2.06
N PHE A 102 -0.24 14.49 -2.93
CA PHE A 102 -0.33 15.31 -4.13
C PHE A 102 -0.62 16.78 -3.79
N GLU A 103 -1.63 17.06 -2.97
CA GLU A 103 -2.05 18.43 -2.65
C GLU A 103 -0.97 19.20 -1.85
N HIS A 104 -0.25 18.54 -0.94
CA HIS A 104 0.72 19.21 -0.07
C HIS A 104 2.15 19.20 -0.61
N CYS A 105 2.52 18.18 -1.38
CA CYS A 105 3.91 17.96 -1.78
C CYS A 105 4.09 17.75 -3.29
N ASP A 106 3.02 17.81 -4.09
CA ASP A 106 3.05 17.45 -5.51
C ASP A 106 3.67 16.06 -5.73
N ILE A 107 3.40 15.11 -4.82
CA ILE A 107 3.86 13.73 -4.91
C ILE A 107 2.73 12.88 -5.48
N ALA A 108 2.90 12.36 -6.68
CA ALA A 108 1.90 11.52 -7.33
C ALA A 108 2.21 10.03 -7.14
N LEU A 109 1.36 9.35 -6.37
CA LEU A 109 1.38 7.88 -6.31
C LEU A 109 0.81 7.31 -7.62
N VAL A 110 1.68 6.89 -8.55
CA VAL A 110 1.26 6.44 -9.90
C VAL A 110 1.38 4.94 -10.05
N THR A 111 0.25 4.24 -10.24
CA THR A 111 0.23 2.86 -10.71
C THR A 111 0.06 2.85 -12.24
N CYS A 112 1.15 2.89 -13.00
CA CYS A 112 1.07 2.75 -14.46
C CYS A 112 2.16 1.83 -15.00
N PHE A 113 1.77 1.03 -16.00
CA PHE A 113 2.69 0.36 -16.90
C PHE A 113 3.10 1.32 -18.02
N PRO A 114 4.36 1.27 -18.51
CA PRO A 114 5.48 0.48 -18.01
C PRO A 114 6.38 1.35 -17.13
N GLY A 115 5.97 1.64 -15.88
CA GLY A 115 6.63 2.63 -15.02
C GLY A 115 6.25 2.53 -13.54
N ARG A 116 6.28 1.30 -13.04
CA ARG A 116 6.10 0.75 -11.69
C ARG A 116 6.14 1.72 -10.48
N THR A 117 4.99 1.96 -9.85
CA THR A 117 4.90 1.82 -8.38
C THR A 117 4.06 0.59 -8.04
N TYR A 118 4.53 -0.17 -7.06
CA TYR A 118 3.83 -1.34 -6.54
C TYR A 118 3.03 -0.90 -5.33
N ILE A 119 1.74 -0.60 -5.51
CA ILE A 119 0.86 -0.20 -4.41
C ILE A 119 -0.06 -1.35 -4.07
N HIS A 120 0.00 -1.79 -2.82
CA HIS A 120 -0.89 -2.80 -2.26
C HIS A 120 -1.88 -2.13 -1.32
N GLU A 121 -3.18 -2.27 -1.61
CA GLU A 121 -4.26 -1.76 -0.76
C GLU A 121 -4.87 -2.91 0.05
N VAL A 122 -4.55 -2.95 1.36
CA VAL A 122 -5.04 -3.99 2.29
C VAL A 122 -6.57 -4.00 2.37
N GLN A 123 -7.23 -2.84 2.26
CA GLN A 123 -8.70 -2.75 2.22
C GLN A 123 -9.30 -3.51 1.03
N LEU A 124 -8.69 -3.41 -0.16
CA LEU A 124 -9.15 -4.11 -1.36
C LEU A 124 -8.88 -5.61 -1.25
N MET A 125 -7.71 -6.00 -0.72
CA MET A 125 -7.38 -7.40 -0.44
C MET A 125 -8.40 -8.04 0.51
N ALA A 126 -8.70 -7.37 1.64
CA ALA A 126 -9.71 -7.81 2.59
C ALA A 126 -11.11 -7.90 1.96
N GLY A 127 -11.44 -6.96 1.06
CA GLY A 127 -12.70 -6.97 0.31
C GLY A 127 -12.82 -8.20 -0.59
N ALA A 128 -11.78 -8.53 -1.34
CA ALA A 128 -11.78 -9.63 -2.31
C ALA A 128 -12.04 -11.00 -1.65
N LEU A 129 -11.50 -11.19 -0.45
CA LEU A 129 -11.58 -12.43 0.34
C LEU A 129 -12.94 -12.67 1.00
N ARG A 130 -13.89 -11.71 0.93
CA ARG A 130 -15.25 -11.91 1.47
C ARG A 130 -15.99 -13.00 0.69
N LYS A 131 -16.83 -13.79 1.37
CA LYS A 131 -17.48 -14.96 0.75
C LYS A 131 -18.62 -14.63 -0.21
N SER A 132 -19.33 -13.51 -0.02
CA SER A 132 -20.49 -13.13 -0.84
C SER A 132 -20.26 -11.84 -1.62
N ASP A 133 -20.82 -11.77 -2.82
CA ASP A 133 -20.75 -10.58 -3.69
C ASP A 133 -21.43 -9.37 -3.03
N THR A 134 -22.53 -9.59 -2.33
CA THR A 134 -23.21 -8.53 -1.55
C THR A 134 -22.32 -7.95 -0.45
N ALA A 135 -21.42 -8.76 0.13
CA ALA A 135 -20.47 -8.26 1.11
C ALA A 135 -19.29 -7.55 0.43
N ARG A 136 -18.97 -7.88 -0.83
CA ARG A 136 -17.90 -7.22 -1.60
C ARG A 136 -18.28 -5.82 -2.06
N GLU A 137 -19.57 -5.48 -2.09
CA GLU A 137 -20.06 -4.12 -2.38
C GLU A 137 -19.57 -3.06 -1.38
N TRP A 138 -19.28 -3.47 -0.15
CA TRP A 138 -18.94 -2.57 0.96
C TRP A 138 -17.48 -2.69 1.33
N LEU A 139 -16.75 -1.59 1.36
CA LEU A 139 -15.34 -1.62 1.75
C LEU A 139 -15.17 -1.92 3.25
N PRO A 140 -14.18 -2.74 3.64
CA PRO A 140 -13.85 -2.91 5.05
C PRO A 140 -13.26 -1.64 5.65
N GLY A 141 -13.69 -1.30 6.87
CA GLY A 141 -13.02 -0.30 7.70
C GLY A 141 -11.78 -0.87 8.38
N PHE A 142 -10.79 -0.02 8.65
CA PHE A 142 -9.51 -0.44 9.23
C PHE A 142 -9.68 -1.09 10.60
N ASP A 143 -10.45 -0.45 11.49
CA ASP A 143 -10.68 -0.97 12.84
C ASP A 143 -11.39 -2.33 12.83
N ARG A 144 -12.25 -2.56 11.83
CA ARG A 144 -12.91 -3.86 11.65
C ARG A 144 -11.92 -4.94 11.23
N CYS A 145 -11.04 -4.65 10.27
CA CYS A 145 -9.97 -5.58 9.88
C CYS A 145 -9.06 -5.87 11.07
N ILE A 146 -8.63 -4.86 11.83
CA ILE A 146 -7.79 -5.04 13.01
C ILE A 146 -8.46 -5.97 14.02
N THR A 147 -9.71 -5.68 14.39
CA THR A 147 -10.46 -6.45 15.41
C THR A 147 -10.68 -7.90 15.00
N GLN A 148 -10.87 -8.17 13.70
CA GLN A 148 -11.20 -9.50 13.21
C GLN A 148 -9.96 -10.33 12.87
N ASP A 149 -8.90 -9.67 12.41
CA ASP A 149 -7.84 -10.33 11.67
C ASP A 149 -6.43 -10.08 12.18
N SER A 150 -6.23 -9.20 13.17
CA SER A 150 -4.92 -8.99 13.80
C SER A 150 -4.91 -9.46 15.26
N ASP A 151 -3.84 -10.16 15.62
CA ASP A 151 -3.53 -10.65 16.96
C ASP A 151 -2.44 -9.81 17.66
N LEU A 152 -2.09 -8.64 17.10
CA LEU A 152 -1.09 -7.76 17.69
C LEU A 152 -1.60 -7.21 19.02
N ASP A 153 -0.86 -7.51 20.09
CA ASP A 153 -1.08 -6.97 21.42
C ASP A 153 -0.14 -5.79 21.67
N PHE A 154 -0.72 -4.59 21.76
CA PHE A 154 0.03 -3.36 22.03
C PHE A 154 0.65 -3.33 23.43
N ASP A 155 0.11 -4.05 24.41
CA ASP A 155 0.63 -4.07 25.78
C ASP A 155 2.03 -4.70 25.84
N ASN A 156 2.40 -5.48 24.83
CA ASN A 156 3.72 -6.09 24.69
C ASN A 156 4.71 -5.28 23.83
N LEU A 157 4.31 -4.11 23.32
CA LEU A 157 5.17 -3.27 22.49
C LEU A 157 5.89 -2.19 23.31
N ILE A 158 7.20 -2.12 23.15
CA ILE A 158 8.02 -1.04 23.72
C ILE A 158 8.36 -0.06 22.61
N LEU A 159 7.90 1.18 22.71
CA LEU A 159 8.30 2.25 21.78
C LEU A 159 9.62 2.87 22.26
N ASP A 160 10.71 2.54 21.57
CA ASP A 160 12.01 3.19 21.79
C ASP A 160 12.05 4.51 21.02
N ARG A 161 11.85 5.61 21.74
CA ARG A 161 11.93 6.96 21.20
C ARG A 161 13.36 7.47 21.40
N ALA A 162 14.06 7.73 20.30
CA ALA A 162 15.42 8.27 20.34
C ALA A 162 15.50 9.52 21.27
N HIS A 163 16.51 9.54 22.14
CA HIS A 163 16.71 10.58 23.16
C HIS A 163 16.83 11.98 22.54
N GLY A 164 15.90 12.86 22.90
CA GLY A 164 15.80 14.24 22.40
C GLY A 164 14.40 14.87 22.51
N ALA A 165 13.41 14.14 23.01
CA ALA A 165 12.02 14.55 23.16
C ALA A 165 11.74 15.49 24.35
N ASP A 166 12.69 16.36 24.70
CA ASP A 166 12.55 17.30 25.80
C ASP A 166 12.11 18.67 25.26
N ARG A 167 10.84 18.73 24.80
CA ARG A 167 10.02 19.95 24.65
C ARG A 167 8.61 19.59 24.15
N ALA A 168 7.62 19.66 25.05
CA ALA A 168 6.18 19.73 24.80
C ALA A 168 5.55 18.56 24.01
N ASP A 169 5.25 17.52 24.77
CA ASP A 169 4.78 16.18 24.39
C ASP A 169 3.26 16.11 24.04
N GLU A 170 2.83 16.81 22.98
CA GLU A 170 1.44 16.68 22.45
C GLU A 170 1.37 16.38 20.94
N ALA A 171 2.48 16.49 20.19
CA ALA A 171 2.50 16.32 18.74
C ALA A 171 3.07 14.96 18.26
N ALA A 172 3.28 14.01 19.18
CA ALA A 172 4.01 12.76 18.95
C ALA A 172 3.14 11.52 18.68
N SER A 173 1.83 11.69 18.42
CA SER A 173 0.97 10.56 18.07
C SER A 173 0.97 10.32 16.56
N PHE A 174 1.67 9.29 16.10
CA PHE A 174 1.30 8.68 14.83
C PHE A 174 0.16 7.70 15.07
N ASP A 175 -0.60 7.40 14.02
CA ASP A 175 -1.65 6.39 14.10
C ASP A 175 -1.02 5.00 14.26
N MET A 176 -1.02 4.47 15.49
CA MET A 176 -0.45 3.17 15.83
C MET A 176 -1.10 2.02 15.07
N ARG A 177 -2.27 2.23 14.46
CA ARG A 177 -2.92 1.21 13.62
C ARG A 177 -2.04 0.76 12.46
N ILE A 178 -1.09 1.59 12.01
CA ILE A 178 -0.10 1.24 10.98
C ILE A 178 0.69 -0.04 11.32
N LEU A 179 0.86 -0.33 12.61
CA LEU A 179 1.61 -1.49 13.10
C LEU A 179 0.88 -2.82 12.85
N HIS A 180 -0.44 -2.80 12.61
CA HIS A 180 -1.19 -3.99 12.20
C HIS A 180 -1.04 -4.30 10.71
N LEU A 181 -0.57 -3.37 9.88
CA LEU A 181 -0.55 -3.56 8.43
C LEU A 181 0.29 -4.75 7.97
N PRO A 182 1.47 -5.07 8.52
CA PRO A 182 2.19 -6.27 8.09
C PRO A 182 1.43 -7.56 8.37
N ILE A 183 0.70 -7.63 9.49
CA ILE A 183 -0.08 -8.81 9.88
C ILE A 183 -1.27 -8.97 8.93
N LEU A 184 -2.03 -7.89 8.72
CA LEU A 184 -3.18 -7.90 7.82
C LEU A 184 -2.76 -8.15 6.37
N TRP A 185 -1.71 -7.47 5.91
CA TRP A 185 -1.17 -7.66 4.57
C TRP A 185 -0.77 -9.11 4.36
N ARG A 186 0.08 -9.68 5.23
CA ARG A 186 0.51 -11.08 5.13
C ARG A 186 -0.69 -12.03 5.10
N LYS A 187 -1.63 -11.90 6.03
CA LYS A 187 -2.80 -12.78 6.10
C LYS A 187 -3.63 -12.76 4.82
N TYR A 188 -3.97 -11.57 4.32
CA TYR A 188 -4.81 -11.47 3.13
C TYR A 188 -4.05 -11.84 1.86
N HIS A 189 -2.77 -11.48 1.80
CA HIS A 189 -1.87 -11.84 0.73
C HIS A 189 -1.74 -13.36 0.61
N ASP A 190 -1.38 -14.05 1.69
CA ASP A 190 -1.23 -15.50 1.71
C ASP A 190 -2.53 -16.18 1.31
N GLN A 191 -3.70 -15.70 1.76
CA GLN A 191 -4.99 -16.23 1.32
C GLN A 191 -5.27 -16.04 -0.17
N LEU A 192 -4.87 -14.89 -0.75
CA LEU A 192 -5.02 -14.65 -2.18
C LEU A 192 -4.11 -15.55 -3.02
N VAL A 193 -2.91 -15.87 -2.51
CA VAL A 193 -1.93 -16.75 -3.17
C VAL A 193 -2.28 -18.24 -2.98
N GLU A 194 -2.69 -18.65 -1.78
CA GLU A 194 -3.05 -20.03 -1.43
C GLU A 194 -4.37 -20.50 -2.07
N CYS A 195 -5.22 -19.57 -2.54
CA CYS A 195 -6.34 -19.90 -3.43
C CYS A 195 -5.80 -20.55 -4.72
N ARG A 196 -5.69 -21.90 -4.69
CA ARG A 196 -5.14 -22.79 -5.72
C ARG A 196 -5.33 -22.32 -7.17
N PRO A 197 -4.40 -22.67 -8.08
CA PRO A 197 -4.54 -22.37 -9.51
C PRO A 197 -5.87 -22.96 -10.01
N GLY A 198 -6.78 -22.08 -10.43
CA GLY A 198 -8.08 -22.44 -10.99
C GLY A 198 -9.31 -21.85 -10.30
N ILE A 199 -9.21 -21.25 -9.11
CA ILE A 199 -10.37 -20.64 -8.43
C ILE A 199 -10.04 -19.23 -7.94
N GLY A 200 -10.15 -18.24 -8.83
CA GLY A 200 -10.40 -16.85 -8.49
C GLY A 200 -9.26 -16.02 -7.89
N GLY A 201 -8.14 -16.60 -7.42
CA GLY A 201 -7.02 -15.85 -6.84
C GLY A 201 -6.44 -14.80 -7.79
N SER A 202 -5.96 -15.22 -8.96
CA SER A 202 -5.42 -14.31 -9.99
C SER A 202 -6.44 -13.30 -10.49
N PHE A 203 -7.71 -13.69 -10.62
CA PHE A 203 -8.81 -12.78 -10.97
C PHE A 203 -8.94 -11.66 -9.92
N TRP A 204 -8.97 -12.01 -8.63
CA TRP A 204 -9.07 -11.02 -7.56
C TRP A 204 -7.84 -10.13 -7.48
N VAL A 205 -6.65 -10.66 -7.74
CA VAL A 205 -5.42 -9.88 -7.83
C VAL A 205 -5.51 -8.84 -8.94
N ALA A 206 -5.98 -9.23 -10.13
CA ALA A 206 -6.20 -8.30 -11.24
C ALA A 206 -7.25 -7.23 -10.87
N MET A 207 -8.38 -7.65 -10.29
CA MET A 207 -9.43 -6.74 -9.81
C MET A 207 -8.92 -5.72 -8.79
N ILE A 208 -8.08 -6.15 -7.83
CA ILE A 208 -7.47 -5.28 -6.83
C ILE A 208 -6.55 -4.26 -7.52
N ARG A 209 -5.65 -4.70 -8.40
CA ARG A 209 -4.72 -3.81 -9.11
C ARG A 209 -5.45 -2.77 -9.95
N GLU A 210 -6.49 -3.19 -10.67
CA GLU A 210 -7.30 -2.30 -11.49
C GLU A 210 -8.07 -1.29 -10.62
N ALA A 211 -8.69 -1.75 -9.53
CA ALA A 211 -9.37 -0.86 -8.59
C ALA A 211 -8.40 0.13 -7.93
N THR A 212 -7.20 -0.29 -7.53
CA THR A 212 -6.15 0.60 -7.01
C THR A 212 -5.79 1.65 -8.06
N ARG A 213 -5.62 1.25 -9.31
CA ARG A 213 -5.29 2.17 -10.41
C ARG A 213 -6.35 3.22 -10.62
N GLU A 214 -7.62 2.82 -10.71
CA GLU A 214 -8.73 3.77 -10.87
C GLU A 214 -8.86 4.71 -9.67
N ARG A 215 -8.65 4.21 -8.44
CA ARG A 215 -8.64 5.02 -7.22
C ARG A 215 -7.56 6.11 -7.23
N LEU A 216 -6.39 5.80 -7.79
CA LEU A 216 -5.28 6.74 -7.86
C LEU A 216 -5.37 7.71 -9.05
N LYS A 217 -6.04 7.33 -10.15
CA LYS A 217 -6.30 8.20 -11.31
C LYS A 217 -7.21 9.38 -10.98
N ILE A 218 -8.28 9.15 -10.22
CA ILE A 218 -9.31 10.16 -9.90
C ILE A 218 -8.69 11.40 -9.22
N LEU A 219 -7.55 11.24 -8.56
CA LEU A 219 -6.86 12.30 -7.82
C LEU A 219 -6.10 13.30 -8.72
N ARG A 220 -6.01 13.05 -10.03
CA ARG A 220 -5.45 13.98 -11.03
C ARG A 220 -6.51 14.78 -11.78
N GLY A 221 -7.80 14.49 -11.56
CA GLY A 221 -8.92 15.20 -12.17
C GLY A 221 -9.57 16.21 -11.22
N ASN A 222 -10.36 17.13 -11.79
CA ASN A 222 -11.18 18.08 -11.01
C ASN A 222 -12.39 17.44 -10.30
N GLU A 223 -12.53 16.11 -10.35
CA GLU A 223 -13.63 15.41 -9.70
C GLU A 223 -13.25 15.08 -8.25
N PRO A 224 -14.08 15.47 -7.26
CA PRO A 224 -13.79 15.16 -5.87
C PRO A 224 -13.76 13.64 -5.68
N PRO A 225 -12.73 13.08 -5.02
CA PRO A 225 -12.70 11.66 -4.71
C PRO A 225 -13.94 11.31 -3.89
N SER A 226 -14.77 10.44 -4.45
CA SER A 226 -15.95 9.92 -3.76
C SER A 226 -15.50 8.84 -2.77
N TYR A 227 -15.55 9.16 -1.49
CA TYR A 227 -15.23 8.27 -0.38
C TYR A 227 -16.40 7.34 0.00
N ASP A 228 -17.29 7.04 -0.96
CA ASP A 228 -18.44 6.18 -0.69
C ASP A 228 -17.98 4.76 -0.33
N ALA A 229 -18.45 4.28 0.83
CA ALA A 229 -18.18 2.93 1.31
C ALA A 229 -18.78 1.86 0.38
N LYS A 230 -19.76 2.22 -0.46
CA LYS A 230 -20.40 1.36 -1.47
C LYS A 230 -19.61 1.26 -2.79
N ARG A 231 -18.34 1.68 -2.82
CA ARG A 231 -17.41 1.52 -3.96
C ARG A 231 -16.56 0.24 -3.87
N GLY A 232 -17.12 -0.83 -3.33
CA GLY A 232 -16.56 -2.16 -3.49
C GLY A 232 -16.87 -2.72 -4.88
N TRP A 233 -17.11 -4.03 -4.98
CA TRP A 233 -17.54 -4.67 -6.21
C TRP A 233 -18.95 -5.22 -6.05
N ASP A 234 -19.89 -4.70 -6.84
CA ASP A 234 -21.24 -5.24 -6.90
C ASP A 234 -21.31 -6.48 -7.78
N LYS A 235 -22.38 -7.26 -7.59
CA LYS A 235 -22.58 -8.54 -8.30
C LYS A 235 -22.50 -8.38 -9.82
N TYR A 236 -23.04 -7.29 -10.37
CA TYR A 236 -23.03 -7.05 -11.82
C TYR A 236 -21.60 -6.75 -12.28
N SER A 237 -20.88 -5.85 -11.58
CA SER A 237 -19.49 -5.54 -11.88
C SER A 237 -18.57 -6.77 -11.79
N ILE A 238 -18.77 -7.66 -10.81
CA ILE A 238 -18.00 -8.90 -10.65
C ILE A 238 -18.28 -9.83 -11.82
N GLN A 239 -19.55 -9.99 -12.22
CA GLN A 239 -19.92 -10.87 -13.32
C GLN A 239 -19.35 -10.36 -14.65
N THR A 240 -19.50 -9.07 -14.95
CA THR A 240 -18.95 -8.46 -16.16
C THR A 240 -17.42 -8.58 -16.21
N GLN A 241 -16.73 -8.28 -15.12
CA GLN A 241 -15.27 -8.40 -15.08
C GLN A 241 -14.82 -9.86 -15.17
N ARG A 242 -15.59 -10.81 -14.63
CA ARG A 242 -15.30 -12.24 -14.79
C ARG A 242 -15.49 -12.70 -16.23
N GLU A 243 -16.51 -12.23 -16.92
CA GLU A 243 -16.74 -12.51 -18.35
C GLU A 243 -15.60 -11.94 -19.19
N ILE A 244 -15.26 -10.66 -19.00
CA ILE A 244 -14.10 -10.02 -19.65
C ILE A 244 -12.83 -10.82 -19.38
N TRP A 245 -12.55 -11.14 -18.12
CA TRP A 245 -11.37 -11.93 -17.72
C TRP A 245 -11.35 -13.32 -18.35
N ASN A 246 -12.50 -14.00 -18.42
CA ASN A 246 -12.59 -15.33 -19.02
C ASN A 246 -12.39 -15.28 -20.54
N ASP A 247 -12.99 -14.28 -21.21
CA ASP A 247 -12.79 -14.04 -22.64
C ASP A 247 -11.32 -13.72 -22.92
N ASP A 248 -10.71 -12.87 -22.11
CA ASP A 248 -9.30 -12.50 -22.14
C ASP A 248 -8.38 -13.72 -22.00
N VAL A 249 -8.57 -14.53 -20.94
CA VAL A 249 -7.82 -15.78 -20.72
C VAL A 249 -8.04 -16.78 -21.86
N PHE A 250 -9.26 -16.89 -22.38
CA PHE A 250 -9.59 -17.77 -23.50
C PHE A 250 -8.89 -17.33 -24.79
N MET A 251 -8.88 -16.04 -25.08
CA MET A 251 -8.22 -15.45 -26.25
C MET A 251 -6.69 -15.59 -26.18
N ASP A 252 -6.08 -15.46 -25.00
CA ASP A 252 -4.64 -15.68 -24.81
C ASP A 252 -4.26 -17.16 -25.06
N SER A 253 -5.06 -18.09 -24.51
CA SER A 253 -4.83 -19.54 -24.67
C SER A 253 -4.95 -20.05 -26.11
N THR A 254 -5.77 -19.40 -26.94
CA THR A 254 -6.01 -19.79 -28.33
C THR A 254 -5.03 -19.14 -29.31
N THR A 255 -4.46 -17.99 -28.95
CA THR A 255 -3.57 -17.22 -29.84
C THR A 255 -2.09 -17.41 -29.55
N HIS A 256 -1.70 -18.23 -28.56
CA HIS A 256 -0.31 -18.38 -28.13
C HIS A 256 0.39 -17.03 -27.86
N GLY A 257 -0.39 -15.99 -27.50
CA GLY A 257 0.11 -14.63 -27.28
C GLY A 257 0.39 -13.79 -28.53
N GLU A 258 -0.02 -14.21 -29.74
CA GLU A 258 0.36 -13.53 -31.00
C GLU A 258 -0.65 -12.50 -31.55
N TRP A 259 -1.94 -12.52 -31.16
CA TRP A 259 -2.98 -11.78 -31.89
C TRP A 259 -3.43 -10.46 -31.25
N PHE A 260 -3.14 -10.26 -29.97
CA PHE A 260 -3.15 -8.97 -29.32
C PHE A 260 -1.74 -8.71 -28.87
N SER A 261 -1.17 -7.53 -29.14
CA SER A 261 0.16 -7.19 -28.61
C SER A 261 0.21 -7.62 -27.15
N GLY A 262 1.25 -8.36 -26.77
CA GLY A 262 1.48 -8.94 -25.44
C GLY A 262 1.62 -7.89 -24.31
N ASP A 263 0.77 -6.88 -24.32
CA ASP A 263 0.71 -5.74 -23.43
C ASP A 263 -0.62 -5.70 -22.66
N PHE A 264 -1.70 -6.34 -23.15
CA PHE A 264 -3.00 -6.33 -22.45
C PHE A 264 -3.10 -7.41 -21.36
N LEU A 265 -2.67 -8.64 -21.67
CA LEU A 265 -2.59 -9.79 -20.75
C LEU A 265 -1.16 -10.37 -20.66
N GLY A 266 -0.19 -9.55 -21.08
CA GLY A 266 1.19 -9.78 -21.52
C GLY A 266 1.98 -11.08 -21.31
N GLY A 267 1.41 -12.22 -21.71
CA GLY A 267 2.15 -13.46 -21.83
C GLY A 267 2.74 -13.96 -20.50
N SER A 268 3.66 -14.92 -20.56
CA SER A 268 4.29 -15.50 -19.37
C SER A 268 5.00 -14.47 -18.48
N GLU A 269 5.48 -13.35 -19.05
CA GLU A 269 6.04 -12.22 -18.29
C GLU A 269 4.96 -11.42 -17.53
N HIS A 270 3.77 -11.26 -18.10
CA HIS A 270 2.59 -10.69 -17.43
C HIS A 270 1.97 -11.63 -16.41
N TRP A 271 2.11 -12.94 -16.58
CA TRP A 271 1.74 -13.88 -15.52
C TRP A 271 2.79 -13.91 -14.41
N ALA A 272 4.09 -13.83 -14.74
CA ALA A 272 5.19 -13.74 -13.78
C ALA A 272 5.16 -12.47 -12.91
N GLN A 273 4.58 -11.36 -13.37
CA GLN A 273 4.33 -10.18 -12.51
C GLN A 273 3.16 -10.38 -11.53
N TYR A 274 2.34 -11.42 -11.67
CA TYR A 274 1.38 -11.84 -10.64
C TYR A 274 2.02 -12.78 -9.61
N ASP A 275 3.17 -13.41 -9.94
CA ASP A 275 4.00 -14.20 -9.00
C ASP A 275 4.83 -13.31 -8.03
N VAL A 276 4.73 -11.98 -8.16
CA VAL A 276 5.36 -10.99 -7.23
C VAL A 276 4.37 -10.54 -6.14
N LEU A 277 3.24 -11.24 -6.04
CA LEU A 277 2.55 -11.36 -4.77
C LEU A 277 3.23 -12.49 -3.98
#